data_AF-A0A9E3B5R7-F1
#
_entry.id   AF-A0A9E3B5R7-F1
#
_cell.length_a   1.000
_cell.length_b   1.000
_cell.length_c   1.000
_cell.angle_alpha   90.00
_cell.angle_beta   90.00
_cell.angle_gamma   90.00
#
_symmetry.space_group_name_H-M   'P 1'
#
loop_
_entity.id
_entity.type
_entity.pdbx_description
1 polymer ?
#
loop_
_entity_poly.entity_id
_entity_poly.type
_entity_poly.pdbx_seq_one_letter_code
_entity_poly.pdbx_strand_id
1 'polypeptide(L)'
;MNELLVVPSKDQFEIQATLHREICDRLHEVVSTFDVHHSTILSQLDTSQPGQVESYQHWWQKLKMCLLQHATLHEQFAQHLETAQQNYQENEQQIASSLQTSPTTSPS
;
A
#
# COMPACT_ATOMS: atom_id res chain seq x y z
N MET A 1 -20.59 -1.36 33.98
CA MET A 1 -19.50 -1.90 33.15
C MET A 1 -18.93 -0.72 32.38
N ASN A 2 -17.74 -0.25 32.75
CA ASN A 2 -16.97 0.63 31.89
C ASN A 2 -16.36 -0.30 30.84
N GLU A 3 -16.97 -0.38 29.66
CA GLU A 3 -16.25 -0.87 28.49
C GLU A 3 -15.14 0.14 28.24
N LEU A 4 -13.93 -0.19 28.71
CA LEU A 4 -12.73 0.47 28.26
C LEU A 4 -12.77 0.40 26.74
N LEU A 5 -12.89 1.56 26.10
CA LEU A 5 -12.46 1.78 24.73
C LEU A 5 -11.02 1.26 24.67
N VAL A 6 -10.85 0.02 24.23
CA VAL A 6 -9.55 -0.59 24.02
C VAL A 6 -8.98 0.13 22.81
N VAL A 7 -8.28 1.23 23.06
CA VAL A 7 -7.43 1.87 22.07
C VAL A 7 -6.45 0.79 21.59
N PRO A 8 -6.41 0.45 20.29
CA PRO A 8 -5.45 -0.51 19.78
C PRO A 8 -4.04 -0.07 20.20
N SER A 9 -3.29 -0.97 20.84
CA SER A 9 -1.99 -0.65 21.49
C SER A 9 -0.87 -0.28 20.50
N LYS A 10 -1.17 -0.28 19.21
CA LYS A 10 -0.38 0.31 18.11
C LYS A 10 -1.37 0.79 17.04
N ASP A 11 -1.08 1.92 16.40
CA ASP A 11 -1.87 2.41 15.28
C ASP A 11 -1.75 1.42 14.10
N GLN A 12 -2.67 0.46 14.04
CA GLN A 12 -2.64 -0.62 13.06
C GLN A 12 -2.74 -0.09 11.63
N PHE A 13 -3.33 1.09 11.44
CA PHE A 13 -3.39 1.75 10.14
C PHE A 13 -2.00 2.17 9.66
N GLU A 14 -1.21 2.82 10.53
CA GLU A 14 0.14 3.28 10.21
C GLU A 14 1.08 2.09 9.88
N ILE A 15 0.98 1.01 10.66
CA ILE A 15 1.78 -0.20 10.43
C ILE A 15 1.43 -0.82 9.06
N GLN A 16 0.14 -0.95 8.75
CA GLN A 16 -0.29 -1.51 7.47
C GLN A 16 0.06 -0.58 6.31
N ALA A 17 -0.11 0.74 6.46
CA ALA A 17 0.24 1.71 5.41
C ALA A 17 1.74 1.64 5.08
N THR A 18 2.59 1.53 6.10
CA THR A 18 4.04 1.35 5.94
C THR A 18 4.36 0.06 5.19
N LEU A 19 3.76 -1.07 5.57
CA LEU A 19 3.94 -2.36 4.88
C LEU A 19 3.54 -2.27 3.39
N HIS A 20 2.42 -1.61 3.10
CA HIS A 20 1.97 -1.42 1.72
C HIS A 20 2.94 -0.55 0.90
N ARG A 21 3.49 0.54 1.48
CA ARG A 21 4.53 1.36 0.85
C ARG A 21 5.81 0.55 0.59
N GLU A 22 6.26 -0.24 1.55
CA GLU A 22 7.43 -1.12 1.37
C GLU A 22 7.24 -2.14 0.23
N ILE A 23 6.04 -2.71 0.08
CA ILE A 23 5.73 -3.62 -1.03
C ILE A 23 5.74 -2.86 -2.36
N CYS A 24 5.15 -1.65 -2.41
CA CYS A 24 5.18 -0.78 -3.58
C CYS A 24 6.62 -0.50 -4.03
N ASP A 25 7.50 -0.12 -3.09
CA ASP A 25 8.91 0.17 -3.37
C ASP A 25 9.65 -1.06 -3.89
N ARG A 26 9.45 -2.23 -3.26
CA ARG A 26 10.05 -3.49 -3.72
C ARG A 26 9.60 -3.90 -5.12
N LEU A 27 8.33 -3.69 -5.46
CA LEU A 27 7.83 -3.98 -6.81
C LEU A 27 8.49 -3.08 -7.85
N HIS A 28 8.67 -1.79 -7.55
CA HIS A 28 9.41 -0.88 -8.42
C HIS A 28 10.90 -1.25 -8.53
N GLU A 29 11.53 -1.65 -7.42
CA GLU A 29 12.93 -2.11 -7.40
C GLU A 29 13.13 -3.35 -8.27
N VAL A 30 12.24 -4.35 -8.18
CA VAL A 30 12.27 -5.55 -9.03
C VAL A 30 12.17 -5.17 -10.50
N VAL A 31 11.23 -4.30 -10.86
CA VAL A 31 11.07 -3.82 -12.24
C VAL A 31 12.33 -3.11 -12.74
N SER A 32 12.87 -2.20 -11.93
CA SER A 32 14.07 -1.44 -12.26
C SER A 32 15.29 -2.35 -12.43
N THR A 33 15.48 -3.30 -11.51
CA THR A 33 16.58 -4.28 -11.58
C THR A 33 16.50 -5.13 -12.84
N PHE A 34 15.31 -5.61 -13.18
CA PHE A 34 15.12 -6.37 -14.41
C PHE A 34 15.32 -5.53 -15.67
N ASP A 35 14.85 -4.28 -15.70
CA ASP A 35 15.08 -3.36 -16.83
C ASP A 35 16.58 -3.11 -17.06
N VAL A 36 17.37 -2.99 -16.00
CA VAL A 36 18.84 -2.86 -16.08
C VAL A 36 19.48 -4.10 -16.71
N HIS A 37 19.02 -5.29 -16.32
CA HIS A 37 19.54 -6.55 -16.85
C HIS A 37 18.91 -6.98 -18.18
N HIS A 38 17.86 -6.30 -18.65
CA HIS A 38 17.10 -6.68 -19.83
C HIS A 38 17.98 -6.79 -21.08
N SER A 39 18.87 -5.82 -21.31
CA SER A 39 19.82 -5.83 -22.44
C SER A 39 20.79 -7.01 -22.38
N THR A 40 21.24 -7.38 -21.17
CA THR A 40 22.13 -8.53 -20.95
C THR A 40 21.39 -9.83 -21.28
N ILE A 41 20.15 -9.98 -20.81
CA ILE A 41 19.34 -11.17 -21.09
C ILE A 41 19.08 -11.29 -22.59
N LEU A 42 18.69 -10.20 -23.26
CA LEU A 42 18.48 -10.18 -24.71
C LEU A 42 19.72 -10.63 -25.49
N SER A 43 20.92 -10.20 -25.05
CA SER A 43 22.17 -10.59 -25.72
C SER A 43 22.56 -12.06 -25.55
N GLN A 44 21.97 -12.74 -24.56
CA GLN A 44 22.20 -14.16 -24.29
C GLN A 44 21.16 -15.08 -24.94
N LEU A 45 20.09 -14.52 -25.50
CA LEU A 45 19.10 -15.31 -26.22
C LEU A 45 19.68 -15.85 -27.53
N ASP A 46 19.33 -17.09 -27.85
CA ASP A 46 19.75 -17.75 -29.06
C ASP A 46 18.99 -17.16 -30.25
N THR A 47 19.65 -16.24 -30.96
CA THR A 47 19.09 -15.59 -32.14
C THR A 47 18.90 -16.54 -33.34
N SER A 48 19.37 -17.80 -33.25
CA SER A 48 19.11 -18.80 -34.28
C SER A 48 17.68 -19.35 -34.22
N GLN A 49 16.95 -19.13 -33.12
CA GLN A 49 15.55 -19.45 -32.99
C GLN A 49 14.68 -18.24 -33.38
N PRO A 50 13.91 -18.33 -34.49
CA PRO A 50 13.00 -17.25 -34.88
C PRO A 50 11.96 -17.00 -33.80
N GLY A 51 11.72 -15.74 -33.43
CA GLY A 51 10.66 -15.39 -32.48
C GLY A 51 11.04 -15.46 -31.00
N GLN A 52 12.24 -15.95 -30.64
CA GLN A 52 12.62 -16.14 -29.23
C GLN A 52 12.80 -14.78 -28.52
N VAL A 53 13.46 -13.84 -29.18
CA VAL A 53 13.67 -12.47 -28.69
C VAL A 53 12.34 -11.75 -28.51
N GLU A 54 11.47 -11.80 -29.53
CA GLU A 54 10.14 -11.16 -29.47
C GLU A 54 9.27 -11.78 -28.37
N SER A 55 9.32 -13.11 -28.22
CA SER A 55 8.56 -13.82 -27.19
C SER A 55 8.99 -13.43 -25.78
N TYR A 56 10.30 -13.33 -25.54
CA TYR A 56 10.85 -12.88 -24.26
C TYR A 56 10.48 -11.42 -23.98
N GLN A 57 10.63 -10.53 -24.96
CA GLN A 57 10.28 -9.11 -24.79
C GLN A 57 8.80 -8.93 -24.46
N HIS A 58 7.92 -9.65 -25.16
CA HIS A 58 6.48 -9.62 -24.91
C HIS A 58 6.13 -10.16 -23.52
N TRP A 59 6.77 -11.25 -23.10
CA TRP A 59 6.60 -11.79 -21.75
C TRP A 59 7.04 -10.78 -20.68
N TRP A 60 8.21 -10.17 -20.84
CA TRP A 60 8.72 -9.18 -19.90
C TRP A 60 7.79 -7.96 -19.82
N GLN A 61 7.34 -7.42 -20.96
CA GLN A 61 6.41 -6.29 -20.98
C GLN A 61 5.13 -6.59 -20.21
N LYS A 62 4.54 -7.78 -20.38
CA LYS A 62 3.34 -8.17 -19.63
C LYS A 62 3.59 -8.28 -18.13
N LEU A 63 4.69 -8.92 -17.73
CA LEU A 63 5.05 -9.06 -16.32
C LEU A 63 5.31 -7.70 -15.67
N LYS A 64 6.08 -6.84 -16.35
CA LYS A 64 6.37 -5.46 -15.91
C LYS A 64 5.09 -4.66 -15.68
N MET A 65 4.16 -4.68 -16.63
CA MET A 65 2.87 -3.99 -16.45
C MET A 65 2.11 -4.51 -15.23
N CYS A 66 2.06 -5.83 -15.04
CA CYS A 66 1.39 -6.44 -13.89
C CYS A 66 2.02 -5.97 -12.56
N LEU A 67 3.35 -6.01 -12.45
CA LEU A 67 4.07 -5.58 -11.25
C LEU A 67 3.82 -4.10 -10.93
N LEU A 68 3.83 -3.22 -11.94
CA LEU A 68 3.57 -1.79 -11.77
C LEU A 68 2.11 -1.49 -11.39
N GLN A 69 1.15 -2.23 -11.95
CA GLN A 69 -0.26 -2.16 -11.54
C GLN A 69 -0.43 -2.58 -10.07
N HIS A 70 0.22 -3.66 -9.65
CA HIS A 70 0.23 -4.07 -8.25
C HIS A 70 0.89 -3.01 -7.34
N ALA A 71 2.01 -2.42 -7.75
CA ALA A 71 2.64 -1.35 -6.97
C ALA A 71 1.69 -0.16 -6.76
N THR A 72 0.96 0.22 -7.82
CA THR A 72 -0.06 1.28 -7.76
C THR A 72 -1.19 0.92 -6.78
N LEU A 73 -1.67 -0.33 -6.79
CA LEU A 73 -2.68 -0.78 -5.84
C LEU A 73 -2.18 -0.73 -4.40
N HIS A 74 -0.94 -1.12 -4.14
CA HIS A 74 -0.34 -1.05 -2.81
C HIS A 74 -0.23 0.40 -2.31
N GLU A 75 0.19 1.34 -3.17
CA GLU A 75 0.21 2.76 -2.83
C GLU A 75 -1.19 3.30 -2.50
N GLN A 76 -2.20 2.94 -3.29
CA GLN A 76 -3.60 3.31 -3.03
C GLN A 76 -4.10 2.75 -1.69
N PHE A 77 -3.75 1.50 -1.35
CA PHE A 77 -4.09 0.92 -0.05
C PHE A 77 -3.45 1.66 1.10
N ALA A 78 -2.17 2.05 0.99
CA ALA A 78 -1.50 2.86 2.01
C ALA A 78 -2.21 4.20 2.24
N GLN A 79 -2.55 4.90 1.15
CA GLN A 79 -3.28 6.18 1.22
C GLN A 79 -4.67 6.04 1.85
N HIS A 80 -5.40 4.96 1.54
CA HIS A 80 -6.69 4.68 2.16
C HIS A 80 -6.57 4.37 3.66
N LEU A 81 -5.52 3.67 4.08
CA LEU A 81 -5.25 3.38 5.49
C LEU A 81 -4.93 4.66 6.27
N GLU A 82 -4.10 5.54 5.71
CA GLU A 82 -3.80 6.87 6.29
C GLU A 82 -5.06 7.73 6.42
N THR A 83 -5.92 7.72 5.39
CA THR A 83 -7.21 8.42 5.43
C THR A 83 -8.13 7.83 6.50
N ALA A 84 -8.19 6.50 6.62
CA ALA A 84 -9.00 5.83 7.63
C ALA A 84 -8.51 6.14 9.06
N GLN A 85 -7.19 6.20 9.26
CA GLN A 85 -6.57 6.62 10.52
C GLN A 85 -6.97 8.05 10.89
N GLN A 86 -6.85 8.99 9.96
CA GLN A 86 -7.25 10.38 10.18
C GLN A 86 -8.74 10.48 10.56
N ASN A 87 -9.61 9.81 9.81
CA ASN A 87 -11.05 9.80 10.11
C ASN A 87 -11.35 9.19 11.48
N TYR A 88 -10.63 8.14 11.88
CA TYR A 88 -10.78 7.53 13.19
C TYR A 88 -10.40 8.49 14.31
N GLN A 89 -9.26 9.16 14.20
CA GLN A 89 -8.79 10.13 15.19
C GLN A 89 -9.71 11.36 15.27
N GLU A 90 -10.19 11.87 14.13
CA GLU A 90 -11.16 12.98 14.10
C GLU A 90 -12.48 12.59 14.79
N ASN A 91 -12.99 11.38 14.54
CA ASN A 91 -14.19 10.88 15.20
C ASN A 91 -13.99 10.70 16.71
N GLU A 92 -12.85 10.16 17.16
CA GLU A 92 -12.54 10.05 18.60
C GLU A 92 -12.50 11.42 19.27
N GLN A 93 -11.90 12.43 18.63
CA GLN A 93 -11.87 13.80 19.15
C GLN A 93 -13.27 14.43 19.22
N GLN A 94 -14.11 14.21 18.21
CA GLN A 94 -15.50 14.69 18.20
C GLN A 94 -16.33 14.03 19.31
N ILE A 95 -16.20 12.71 19.48
CA ILE A 95 -16.89 11.97 20.55
C ILE A 95 -16.42 12.47 21.92
N ALA A 96 -15.11 12.56 22.15
CA ALA A 96 -14.55 13.05 23.41
C ALA A 96 -15.05 14.48 23.74
N SER A 97 -15.10 15.36 22.73
CA SER A 97 -15.62 16.71 22.87
C SER A 97 -17.12 16.72 23.24
N SER A 98 -17.93 15.90 22.57
CA SER A 98 -19.38 15.81 22.83
C SER A 98 -19.69 15.28 24.25
N LEU A 99 -18.90 14.32 24.74
CA LEU A 99 -19.01 13.78 26.10
C LEU A 99 -18.65 14.82 27.16
N GLN A 100 -17.66 15.68 26.93
CA GLN A 100 -17.31 16.78 27.83
C GLN A 100 -18.36 17.89 27.86
N THR A 101 -19.12 18.09 26.78
CA THR A 101 -20.18 19.10 26.69
C THR A 101 -21.54 18.65 27.23
N SER A 102 -21.69 17.41 27.72
CA SER A 102 -22.94 16.96 28.33
C SER A 102 -23.16 17.67 29.68
N PRO A 103 -24.23 18.47 29.84
CA PRO A 103 -24.39 19.32 31.00
C PRO A 103 -24.64 18.49 32.27
N THR A 104 -23.89 18.85 33.30
CA THR A 104 -24.27 18.64 34.69
C THR A 104 -25.49 19.51 34.98
N THR A 105 -26.69 19.03 34.65
CA THR A 105 -27.95 19.59 35.20
C THR A 105 -28.64 18.49 36.00
N SER A 106 -28.31 18.46 37.28
CA SER A 106 -29.16 17.89 38.33
C SER A 106 -30.34 18.83 38.62
N PRO A 107 -31.39 18.36 39.31
CA PRO A 107 -32.80 18.65 39.02
C PRO A 107 -33.32 19.95 39.63
N SER A 108 -34.47 20.40 39.14
CA SER A 108 -35.41 21.26 39.87
C SER A 108 -36.79 20.62 39.87
#